data_AF-A0A368H317-F1
#
_entry.id   AF-A0A368H317-F1
#
_cell.length_a   1.000
_cell.length_b   1.000
_cell.length_c   1.000
_cell.angle_alpha   90.00
_cell.angle_beta   90.00
_cell.angle_gamma   90.00
#
_symmetry.space_group_name_H-M   'P 1'
#
loop_
_entity.id
_entity.type
_entity.pdbx_description
1 polymer ?
#
loop_
_entity_poly.entity_id
_entity_poly.type
_entity_poly.pdbx_seq_one_letter_code
_entity_poly.pdbx_strand_id
1 'polypeptide(L)'
;MNFLLFQRTCETFTVMNLSSYLLPVVTSGIEALALHSASYLPQFLQLVHGCLSSYATISSTFPYALRILIACIFREEADPRRASAHKFEPVLEELYNVYRKCDVRDAELISLILPSVLLRLYPEERVLGIILSFCAPSKNGGYSNHITHSLRMMFDFFERIRDNQRLSSLLVFAQQVLSHLQAKPATTTEDRAVATCMLCAVSSYEDIAYRFHVYLASLQSSDTFEESYEFLVRKVSEECSQNR
;
A
#
# COMPACT_ATOMS: atom_id res chain seq x y z
N MET A 1 -14.64 34.59 -9.59
CA MET A 1 -15.72 33.73 -10.14
C MET A 1 -15.35 32.23 -10.16
N ASN A 2 -14.10 31.85 -10.44
CA ASN A 2 -13.71 30.43 -10.56
C ASN A 2 -13.71 29.63 -9.23
N PHE A 3 -13.41 30.28 -8.09
CA PHE A 3 -13.33 29.60 -6.80
C PHE A 3 -14.67 29.01 -6.33
N LEU A 4 -15.78 29.75 -6.49
CA LEU A 4 -17.11 29.32 -6.06
C LEU A 4 -17.65 28.14 -6.89
N LEU A 5 -17.42 28.17 -8.21
CA LEU A 5 -17.79 27.07 -9.11
C LEU A 5 -17.03 25.79 -8.74
N PHE A 6 -15.74 25.94 -8.45
CA PHE A 6 -14.88 24.84 -8.08
C PHE A 6 -15.26 24.24 -6.73
N GLN A 7 -15.47 25.07 -5.70
CA GLN A 7 -15.93 24.64 -4.38
C GLN A 7 -17.26 23.89 -4.48
N ARG A 8 -18.24 24.42 -5.22
CA ARG A 8 -19.54 23.73 -5.44
C ARG A 8 -19.38 22.41 -6.18
N THR A 9 -18.47 22.32 -7.14
CA THR A 9 -18.18 21.07 -7.85
C THR A 9 -17.63 20.03 -6.88
N CYS A 10 -16.71 20.43 -6.01
CA CYS A 10 -16.15 19.54 -5.00
C CYS A 10 -17.18 19.09 -3.96
N GLU A 11 -18.04 20.00 -3.50
CA GLU A 11 -19.17 19.69 -2.60
C GLU A 11 -20.18 18.75 -3.27
N THR A 12 -20.48 18.95 -4.55
CA THR A 12 -21.42 18.08 -5.29
C THR A 12 -20.84 16.67 -5.48
N PHE A 13 -19.51 16.56 -5.61
CA PHE A 13 -18.81 15.28 -5.71
C PHE A 13 -18.90 14.44 -4.43
N THR A 14 -18.88 15.08 -3.25
CA THR A 14 -19.00 14.39 -1.95
C THR A 14 -20.44 14.12 -1.53
N VAL A 15 -21.41 14.94 -1.97
CA VAL A 15 -22.83 14.89 -1.52
C VAL A 15 -23.71 13.97 -2.40
N MET A 16 -23.16 12.89 -2.98
CA MET A 16 -23.92 11.83 -3.70
C MET A 16 -24.70 12.25 -4.96
N ASN A 17 -24.65 13.50 -5.40
CA ASN A 17 -25.57 14.00 -6.44
C ASN A 17 -25.02 13.93 -7.87
N LEU A 18 -23.78 13.47 -8.08
CA LEU A 18 -23.26 13.22 -9.42
C LEU A 18 -23.65 11.82 -9.87
N SER A 19 -24.41 11.77 -10.95
CA SER A 19 -24.68 10.54 -11.68
C SER A 19 -23.38 9.85 -12.12
N SER A 20 -23.38 8.52 -12.16
CA SER A 20 -22.22 7.69 -12.54
C SER A 20 -21.60 8.06 -13.90
N TYR A 21 -22.39 8.55 -14.86
CA TYR A 21 -21.90 8.99 -16.17
C TYR A 21 -21.12 10.31 -16.13
N LEU A 22 -21.35 11.16 -15.13
CA LEU A 22 -20.63 12.43 -14.97
C LEU A 22 -19.35 12.27 -14.15
N LEU A 23 -19.25 11.27 -13.28
CA LEU A 23 -18.08 11.05 -12.44
C LEU A 23 -16.77 10.98 -13.25
N PRO A 24 -16.64 10.19 -14.33
CA PRO A 24 -15.42 10.16 -15.12
C PRO A 24 -15.04 11.53 -15.72
N VAL A 25 -16.04 12.28 -16.20
CA VAL A 25 -15.82 13.59 -16.85
C VAL A 25 -15.34 14.61 -15.82
N VAL A 26 -16.04 14.70 -14.69
CA VAL A 26 -15.71 15.62 -13.60
C VAL A 26 -14.34 15.28 -13.01
N THR A 27 -14.07 13.99 -12.76
CA THR A 27 -12.76 13.53 -12.28
C THR A 27 -11.64 13.89 -13.24
N SER A 28 -11.82 13.69 -14.54
CA SER A 28 -10.79 14.04 -15.54
C SER A 28 -10.52 15.55 -15.57
N GLY A 29 -11.56 16.38 -15.41
CA GLY A 29 -11.40 17.83 -15.26
C GLY A 29 -10.63 18.20 -13.99
N ILE A 30 -10.94 17.55 -12.87
CA ILE A 30 -10.22 17.74 -11.60
C ILE A 30 -8.75 17.31 -11.73
N GLU A 31 -8.46 16.16 -12.33
CA GLU A 31 -7.10 15.68 -12.55
C GLU A 31 -6.28 16.68 -13.38
N ALA A 32 -6.85 17.19 -14.48
CA ALA A 32 -6.20 18.21 -15.30
C ALA A 32 -5.90 19.49 -14.49
N LEU A 33 -6.85 19.95 -13.67
CA LEU A 33 -6.63 21.10 -12.80
C LEU A 33 -5.58 20.83 -11.71
N ALA A 34 -5.59 19.62 -11.12
CA ALA A 34 -4.62 19.19 -10.13
C ALA A 34 -3.20 19.17 -10.72
N LEU A 35 -3.05 18.74 -11.99
CA LEU A 35 -1.79 18.72 -12.72
C LEU A 35 -1.30 20.14 -13.09
N HIS A 36 -2.20 21.06 -13.42
CA HIS A 36 -1.84 22.38 -13.97
C HIS A 36 -1.92 23.56 -13.00
N SER A 37 -2.48 23.42 -11.79
CA SER A 37 -2.68 24.55 -10.86
C SER A 37 -2.44 24.21 -9.39
N ALA A 38 -1.46 24.88 -8.74
CA ALA A 38 -1.08 24.62 -7.33
C ALA A 38 -2.11 25.10 -6.32
N SER A 39 -2.87 26.10 -6.73
CA SER A 39 -3.74 26.88 -5.87
C SER A 39 -4.91 26.09 -5.30
N TYR A 40 -5.23 24.93 -5.89
CA TYR A 40 -6.39 24.11 -5.53
C TYR A 40 -6.05 22.81 -4.79
N LEU A 41 -4.76 22.55 -4.53
CA LEU A 41 -4.32 21.31 -3.86
C LEU A 41 -5.03 21.07 -2.52
N PRO A 42 -5.13 22.04 -1.59
CA PRO A 42 -5.82 21.83 -0.32
C PRO A 42 -7.28 21.38 -0.50
N GLN A 43 -7.99 21.96 -1.47
CA GLN A 43 -9.38 21.64 -1.75
C GLN A 43 -9.54 20.26 -2.39
N PHE A 44 -8.62 19.84 -3.26
CA PHE A 44 -8.61 18.47 -3.79
C PHE A 44 -8.37 17.46 -2.67
N LEU A 45 -7.43 17.73 -1.77
CA LEU A 45 -7.16 16.84 -0.64
C LEU A 45 -8.36 16.78 0.32
N GLN A 46 -9.05 17.90 0.57
CA GLN A 46 -10.30 17.91 1.33
C GLN A 46 -11.40 17.08 0.66
N LEU A 47 -11.55 17.18 -0.66
CA LEU A 47 -12.49 16.37 -1.43
C LEU A 47 -12.18 14.88 -1.30
N VAL A 48 -10.92 14.50 -1.51
CA VAL A 48 -10.49 13.09 -1.42
C VAL A 48 -10.72 12.59 0.00
N HIS A 49 -10.28 13.35 1.00
CA HIS A 49 -10.49 12.99 2.41
C HIS A 49 -11.98 12.77 2.71
N GLY A 50 -12.85 13.70 2.29
CA GLY A 50 -14.31 13.55 2.46
C GLY A 50 -14.84 12.28 1.79
N CYS A 51 -14.37 11.93 0.60
CA CYS A 51 -14.75 10.70 -0.09
C CYS A 51 -14.32 9.44 0.67
N LEU A 52 -13.09 9.43 1.22
CA LEU A 52 -12.56 8.31 1.99
C LEU A 52 -13.27 8.16 3.35
N SER A 53 -13.46 9.27 4.07
CA SER A 53 -14.17 9.27 5.36
C SER A 53 -15.62 8.79 5.22
N SER A 54 -16.28 9.14 4.11
CA SER A 54 -17.65 8.73 3.80
C SER A 54 -17.74 7.43 2.98
N TYR A 55 -16.66 6.66 2.84
CA TYR A 55 -16.61 5.45 1.99
C TYR A 55 -17.79 4.50 2.22
N ALA A 56 -18.21 4.28 3.47
CA ALA A 56 -19.34 3.39 3.80
C ALA A 56 -20.67 3.83 3.15
N THR A 57 -20.84 5.13 2.89
CA THR A 57 -22.02 5.70 2.24
C THR A 57 -21.83 5.93 0.74
N ILE A 58 -20.60 6.14 0.26
CA ILE A 58 -20.31 6.55 -1.12
C ILE A 58 -19.19 5.74 -1.79
N SER A 59 -19.19 4.42 -1.60
CA SER A 59 -18.15 3.54 -2.16
C SER A 59 -18.01 3.64 -3.68
N SER A 60 -19.06 3.99 -4.42
CA SER A 60 -18.99 4.18 -5.88
C SER A 60 -18.09 5.34 -6.33
N THR A 61 -17.83 6.33 -5.46
CA THR A 61 -16.93 7.46 -5.78
C THR A 61 -15.47 7.15 -5.44
N PHE A 62 -15.20 6.06 -4.72
CA PHE A 62 -13.88 5.70 -4.22
C PHE A 62 -12.80 5.62 -5.33
N PRO A 63 -13.00 4.92 -6.46
CA PRO A 63 -11.97 4.83 -7.50
C PRO A 63 -11.61 6.21 -8.09
N TYR A 64 -12.59 7.11 -8.11
CA TYR A 64 -12.41 8.47 -8.61
C TYR A 64 -11.67 9.37 -7.61
N ALA A 65 -11.95 9.23 -6.31
CA ALA A 65 -11.19 9.90 -5.26
C ALA A 65 -9.72 9.44 -5.29
N LEU A 66 -9.48 8.15 -5.51
CA LEU A 66 -8.15 7.56 -5.62
C LEU A 66 -7.37 8.13 -6.81
N ARG A 67 -8.04 8.27 -7.96
CA ARG A 67 -7.50 8.93 -9.15
C ARG A 67 -7.07 10.38 -8.90
N ILE A 68 -7.91 11.15 -8.22
CA ILE A 68 -7.61 12.55 -7.85
C ILE A 68 -6.41 12.59 -6.90
N LEU A 69 -6.34 11.68 -5.91
CA LEU A 69 -5.19 11.58 -5.01
C LEU A 69 -3.89 11.32 -5.76
N ILE A 70 -3.90 10.36 -6.70
CA ILE A 70 -2.73 10.06 -7.54
C ILE A 70 -2.31 11.31 -8.32
N ALA A 71 -3.24 12.00 -8.97
CA ALA A 71 -2.92 13.23 -9.72
C ALA A 71 -2.30 14.30 -8.82
N CYS A 72 -2.84 14.51 -7.62
CA CYS A 72 -2.29 15.45 -6.64
C CYS A 72 -0.86 15.08 -6.21
N ILE A 73 -0.58 13.80 -5.99
CA ILE A 73 0.75 13.32 -5.55
C ILE A 73 1.76 13.37 -6.69
N PHE A 74 1.40 12.92 -7.89
CA PHE A 74 2.34 12.86 -9.03
C PHE A 74 2.64 14.21 -9.63
N ARG A 75 1.77 15.19 -9.39
CA ARG A 75 2.02 16.58 -9.76
C ARG A 75 3.09 17.24 -8.91
N GLU A 76 3.25 16.83 -7.65
CA GLU A 76 4.35 17.34 -6.85
C GLU A 76 5.66 16.92 -7.52
N GLU A 77 6.49 17.90 -7.89
CA GLU A 77 7.87 17.60 -8.26
C GLU A 77 8.46 16.78 -7.13
N ALA A 78 9.20 15.73 -7.48
CA ALA A 78 9.82 14.84 -6.51
C ALA A 78 10.78 15.68 -5.65
N ASP A 79 10.29 16.17 -4.51
CA ASP A 79 11.07 16.95 -3.57
C ASP A 79 12.17 16.01 -3.05
N PRO A 80 13.46 16.29 -3.32
CA PRO A 80 14.54 15.44 -2.84
C PRO A 80 14.55 15.32 -1.31
N ARG A 81 13.93 16.26 -0.59
CA ARG A 81 13.80 16.29 0.87
C ARG A 81 12.51 15.67 1.37
N ARG A 82 11.55 15.38 0.48
CA ARG A 82 10.23 14.80 0.79
C ARG A 82 9.46 15.55 1.89
N ALA A 83 9.77 16.83 2.10
CA ALA A 83 9.18 17.63 3.17
C ALA A 83 7.69 17.89 2.90
N SER A 84 7.31 17.92 1.62
CA SER A 84 5.93 18.08 1.17
C SER A 84 5.01 16.89 1.48
N ALA A 85 5.54 15.73 1.90
CA ALA A 85 4.73 14.54 2.17
C ALA A 85 3.72 14.72 3.31
N HIS A 86 4.03 15.57 4.30
CA HIS A 86 3.19 15.80 5.49
C HIS A 86 1.77 16.26 5.16
N LYS A 87 1.56 16.99 4.04
CA LYS A 87 0.22 17.43 3.64
C LYS A 87 -0.69 16.30 3.17
N PHE A 88 -0.12 15.16 2.79
CA PHE A 88 -0.87 13.98 2.34
C PHE A 88 -1.16 13.01 3.49
N GLU A 89 -0.49 13.14 4.64
CA GLU A 89 -0.62 12.20 5.77
C GLU A 89 -2.08 11.99 6.22
N PRO A 90 -2.91 13.03 6.41
CA PRO A 90 -4.31 12.82 6.82
C PRO A 90 -5.12 11.99 5.81
N VAL A 91 -4.85 12.19 4.50
CA VAL A 91 -5.55 11.46 3.44
C VAL A 91 -5.05 10.02 3.34
N LEU A 92 -3.74 9.81 3.51
CA LEU A 92 -3.15 8.48 3.51
C LEU A 92 -3.60 7.66 4.73
N GLU A 93 -3.67 8.26 5.91
CA GLU A 93 -4.22 7.60 7.09
C GLU A 93 -5.65 7.11 6.87
N GLU A 94 -6.50 7.95 6.28
CA GLU A 94 -7.87 7.53 5.96
C GLU A 94 -7.92 6.48 4.85
N LEU A 95 -7.02 6.54 3.85
CA LEU A 95 -6.89 5.48 2.85
C LEU A 95 -6.51 4.14 3.49
N TYR A 96 -5.63 4.14 4.49
CA TYR A 96 -5.26 2.94 5.23
C TYR A 96 -6.43 2.41 6.05
N ASN A 97 -7.25 3.30 6.62
CA ASN A 97 -8.49 2.92 7.31
C ASN A 97 -9.51 2.29 6.35
N VAL A 98 -9.67 2.86 5.15
CA VAL A 98 -10.53 2.31 4.09
C VAL A 98 -10.03 0.93 3.69
N TYR A 99 -8.74 0.75 3.44
CA TYR A 99 -8.15 -0.55 3.07
C TYR A 99 -8.50 -1.67 4.06
N ARG A 100 -8.63 -1.37 5.36
CA ARG A 100 -8.96 -2.38 6.38
C ARG A 100 -10.42 -2.84 6.38
N LYS A 101 -11.32 -2.08 5.76
CA LYS A 101 -12.79 -2.28 5.85
C LYS A 101 -13.50 -2.34 4.48
N CYS A 102 -12.78 -2.10 3.38
CA CYS A 102 -13.36 -2.05 2.05
C CYS A 102 -13.73 -3.43 1.50
N ASP A 103 -14.42 -3.44 0.36
CA ASP A 103 -14.61 -4.69 -0.38
C ASP A 103 -13.29 -5.20 -0.99
N VAL A 104 -13.29 -6.46 -1.44
CA VAL A 104 -12.10 -7.12 -2.00
C VAL A 104 -11.59 -6.40 -3.25
N ARG A 105 -12.49 -5.89 -4.09
CA ARG A 105 -12.14 -5.19 -5.34
C ARG A 105 -11.38 -3.90 -5.04
N ASP A 106 -11.85 -3.12 -4.09
CA ASP A 106 -11.23 -1.85 -3.72
C ASP A 106 -9.92 -2.09 -2.97
N ALA A 107 -9.82 -3.14 -2.15
CA ALA A 107 -8.57 -3.57 -1.53
C ALA A 107 -7.53 -3.96 -2.58
N GLU A 108 -7.93 -4.70 -3.62
CA GLU A 108 -7.07 -5.04 -4.75
C GLU A 108 -6.54 -3.78 -5.46
N LEU A 109 -7.43 -2.83 -5.78
CA LEU A 109 -7.03 -1.56 -6.39
C LEU A 109 -6.01 -0.79 -5.54
N ILE A 110 -6.26 -0.65 -4.24
CA ILE A 110 -5.32 0.00 -3.31
C ILE A 110 -3.99 -0.74 -3.31
N SER A 111 -4.00 -2.07 -3.21
CA SER A 111 -2.78 -2.88 -3.15
C SER A 111 -1.90 -2.74 -4.38
N LEU A 112 -2.51 -2.58 -5.56
CA LEU A 112 -1.80 -2.39 -6.82
C LEU A 112 -1.09 -1.02 -6.89
N ILE A 113 -1.76 0.04 -6.43
CA ILE A 113 -1.26 1.41 -6.64
C ILE A 113 -0.40 1.92 -5.49
N LEU A 114 -0.64 1.45 -4.26
CA LEU A 114 -0.17 2.09 -3.04
C LEU A 114 1.37 2.14 -2.98
N PRO A 115 2.13 1.08 -3.32
CA PRO A 115 3.59 1.14 -3.31
C PRO A 115 4.14 2.26 -4.20
N SER A 116 3.59 2.42 -5.41
CA SER A 116 4.01 3.46 -6.36
C SER A 116 3.71 4.87 -5.83
N VAL A 117 2.55 5.05 -5.21
CA VAL A 117 2.13 6.31 -4.58
C VAL A 117 3.05 6.64 -3.40
N LEU A 118 3.32 5.67 -2.53
CA LEU A 118 4.18 5.88 -1.36
C LEU A 118 5.63 6.16 -1.77
N LEU A 119 6.14 5.53 -2.82
CA LEU A 119 7.51 5.78 -3.30
C LEU A 119 7.73 7.22 -3.79
N ARG A 120 6.66 7.88 -4.27
CA ARG A 120 6.70 9.32 -4.59
C ARG A 120 6.82 10.20 -3.36
N LEU A 121 6.33 9.74 -2.22
CA LEU A 121 6.28 10.53 -0.99
C LEU A 121 7.38 10.18 0.01
N TYR A 122 7.82 8.93 0.06
CA TYR A 122 8.65 8.38 1.14
C TYR A 122 9.81 7.52 0.64
N PRO A 123 10.97 7.56 1.34
CA PRO A 123 12.10 6.70 0.99
C PRO A 123 11.70 5.23 1.13
N GLU A 124 12.38 4.35 0.38
CA GLU A 124 12.00 2.94 0.23
C GLU A 124 11.87 2.21 1.57
N GLU A 125 12.72 2.55 2.54
CA GLU A 125 12.69 2.01 3.91
C GLU A 125 11.39 2.38 4.63
N ARG A 126 10.92 3.63 4.49
CA ARG A 126 9.65 4.07 5.08
C ARG A 126 8.46 3.44 4.35
N VAL A 127 8.56 3.27 3.02
CA VAL A 127 7.53 2.56 2.24
C VAL A 127 7.41 1.11 2.71
N LEU A 128 8.54 0.40 2.86
CA LEU A 128 8.55 -0.96 3.37
C LEU A 128 7.93 -1.02 4.78
N GLY A 129 8.32 -0.14 5.69
CA GLY A 129 7.72 -0.09 7.03
C GLY A 129 6.19 0.04 7.01
N ILE A 130 5.65 0.84 6.09
CA ILE A 130 4.20 0.96 5.89
C ILE A 130 3.60 -0.35 5.34
N ILE A 131 4.20 -0.95 4.31
CA ILE A 131 3.74 -2.23 3.73
C ILE A 131 3.75 -3.35 4.77
N LEU A 132 4.81 -3.45 5.58
CA LEU A 132 4.91 -4.43 6.67
C LEU A 132 3.77 -4.25 7.69
N SER A 133 3.35 -3.02 7.96
CA SER A 133 2.23 -2.76 8.87
C SER A 133 0.89 -3.30 8.37
N PHE A 134 0.71 -3.47 7.04
CA PHE A 134 -0.47 -4.12 6.45
C PHE A 134 -0.40 -5.65 6.49
N CYS A 135 0.80 -6.19 6.61
CA CYS A 135 1.04 -7.62 6.80
C CYS A 135 0.99 -8.03 8.27
N ALA A 136 1.03 -7.07 9.20
CA ALA A 136 1.00 -7.34 10.63
C ALA A 136 -0.43 -7.69 11.12
N PRO A 137 -0.54 -8.58 12.12
CA PRO A 137 -1.82 -8.85 12.76
C PRO A 137 -2.34 -7.62 13.51
N SER A 138 -3.66 -7.49 13.58
CA SER A 138 -4.34 -6.46 14.36
C SER A 138 -4.04 -6.59 15.86
N LYS A 139 -4.39 -5.56 16.64
CA LYS A 139 -4.24 -5.58 18.11
C LYS A 139 -4.96 -6.77 18.77
N ASN A 140 -6.01 -7.29 18.13
CA ASN A 140 -6.78 -8.43 18.63
C ASN A 140 -6.17 -9.79 18.23
N GLY A 141 -5.01 -9.79 17.55
CA GLY A 141 -4.26 -10.99 17.17
C GLY A 141 -4.56 -11.52 15.77
N GLY A 142 -5.73 -11.23 15.19
CA GLY A 142 -6.09 -11.69 13.84
C GLY A 142 -5.54 -10.83 12.71
N TYR A 143 -5.30 -11.44 11.55
CA TYR A 143 -4.90 -10.76 10.32
C TYR A 143 -6.10 -10.07 9.64
N SER A 144 -5.79 -9.10 8.78
CA SER A 144 -6.82 -8.45 7.94
C SER A 144 -7.41 -9.46 6.96
N ASN A 145 -8.69 -9.32 6.64
CA ASN A 145 -9.35 -10.05 5.55
C ASN A 145 -8.67 -9.83 4.19
N HIS A 146 -7.84 -8.79 4.05
CA HIS A 146 -7.08 -8.47 2.85
C HIS A 146 -5.61 -8.90 2.93
N ILE A 147 -5.23 -9.78 3.87
CA ILE A 147 -3.83 -10.21 4.06
C ILE A 147 -3.19 -10.73 2.77
N THR A 148 -3.94 -11.45 1.94
CA THR A 148 -3.46 -11.92 0.63
C THR A 148 -3.07 -10.76 -0.29
N HIS A 149 -3.82 -9.66 -0.30
CA HIS A 149 -3.49 -8.46 -1.07
C HIS A 149 -2.30 -7.70 -0.46
N SER A 150 -2.19 -7.65 0.87
CA SER A 150 -1.04 -7.04 1.55
C SER A 150 0.26 -7.78 1.23
N LEU A 151 0.22 -9.11 1.23
CA LEU A 151 1.37 -9.94 0.89
C LEU A 151 1.76 -9.80 -0.58
N ARG A 152 0.79 -9.72 -1.51
CA ARG A 152 1.06 -9.44 -2.92
C ARG A 152 1.67 -8.06 -3.12
N MET A 153 1.11 -7.04 -2.48
CA MET A 153 1.66 -5.68 -2.49
C MET A 153 3.14 -5.65 -2.06
N MET A 154 3.49 -6.44 -1.05
CA MET A 154 4.88 -6.58 -0.59
C MET A 154 5.76 -7.36 -1.57
N PHE A 155 5.24 -8.44 -2.16
CA PHE A 155 5.95 -9.20 -3.19
C PHE A 155 6.27 -8.34 -4.41
N ASP A 156 5.27 -7.63 -4.97
CA ASP A 156 5.43 -6.76 -6.13
C ASP A 156 6.43 -5.63 -5.85
N PHE A 157 6.47 -5.14 -4.60
CA PHE A 157 7.47 -4.16 -4.17
C PHE A 157 8.90 -4.73 -4.25
N PHE A 158 9.12 -5.95 -3.77
CA PHE A 158 10.45 -6.60 -3.82
C PHE A 158 10.83 -7.09 -5.21
N GLU A 159 9.87 -7.52 -6.02
CA GLU A 159 10.09 -7.86 -7.42
C GLU A 159 10.67 -6.66 -8.17
N ARG A 160 10.09 -5.46 -8.01
CA ARG A 160 10.67 -4.24 -8.60
C ARG A 160 12.08 -3.93 -8.13
N ILE A 161 12.43 -4.27 -6.88
CA ILE A 161 13.80 -4.04 -6.38
C ILE A 161 14.77 -5.06 -7.02
N ARG A 162 14.36 -6.32 -7.15
CA ARG A 162 15.10 -7.37 -7.88
C ARG A 162 15.32 -6.99 -9.35
N ASP A 163 14.28 -6.56 -10.05
CA ASP A 163 14.35 -6.16 -11.47
C ASP A 163 15.34 -5.01 -11.70
N ASN A 164 15.44 -4.10 -10.74
CA ASN A 164 16.40 -2.99 -10.76
C ASN A 164 17.83 -3.40 -10.34
N GLN A 165 18.08 -4.69 -10.10
CA GLN A 165 19.37 -5.27 -9.66
C GLN A 165 19.92 -4.64 -8.37
N ARG A 166 19.06 -4.13 -7.50
CA ARG A 166 19.44 -3.48 -6.22
C ARG A 166 19.51 -4.51 -5.09
N LEU A 167 20.33 -5.55 -5.28
CA LEU A 167 20.44 -6.68 -4.35
C LEU A 167 20.95 -6.28 -2.96
N SER A 168 21.80 -5.24 -2.87
CA SER A 168 22.24 -4.69 -1.58
C SER A 168 21.08 -4.09 -0.78
N SER A 169 20.13 -3.42 -1.43
CA SER A 169 18.91 -2.90 -0.81
C SER A 169 18.01 -4.04 -0.33
N LEU A 170 17.89 -5.14 -1.09
CA LEU A 170 17.13 -6.32 -0.66
C LEU A 170 17.67 -6.93 0.62
N LEU A 171 18.98 -7.00 0.82
CA LEU A 171 19.57 -7.50 2.06
C LEU A 171 19.19 -6.63 3.27
N VAL A 172 19.24 -5.30 3.10
CA VAL A 172 18.79 -4.35 4.13
C VAL A 172 17.31 -4.57 4.45
N PHE A 173 16.48 -4.76 3.43
CA PHE A 173 15.06 -5.04 3.62
C PHE A 173 14.78 -6.41 4.24
N ALA A 174 15.57 -7.43 3.90
CA ALA A 174 15.46 -8.75 4.48
C ALA A 174 15.77 -8.70 5.99
N GLN A 175 16.76 -7.90 6.39
CA GLN A 175 17.04 -7.63 7.80
C GLN A 175 15.89 -6.88 8.50
N GLN A 176 15.21 -5.96 7.81
CA GLN A 176 14.01 -5.28 8.34
C GLN A 176 12.80 -6.23 8.46
N VAL A 177 12.60 -7.13 7.50
CA VAL A 177 11.57 -8.18 7.58
C VAL A 177 11.84 -9.10 8.76
N LEU A 178 13.09 -9.56 8.92
CA LEU A 178 13.48 -10.39 10.07
C LEU A 178 13.26 -9.67 11.40
N SER A 179 13.67 -8.41 11.53
CA SER A 179 13.48 -7.67 12.78
C SER A 179 12.00 -7.46 13.09
N HIS A 180 11.17 -7.24 12.07
CA HIS A 180 9.72 -7.16 12.21
C HIS A 180 9.12 -8.47 12.74
N LEU A 181 9.52 -9.61 12.17
CA LEU A 181 9.06 -10.93 12.61
C LEU A 181 9.59 -11.31 14.00
N GLN A 182 10.80 -10.88 14.37
CA GLN A 182 11.37 -11.13 15.69
C GLN A 182 10.71 -10.26 16.78
N ALA A 183 10.26 -9.06 16.44
CA ALA A 183 9.58 -8.17 17.39
C ALA A 183 8.26 -8.78 17.91
N LYS A 184 7.64 -9.68 17.15
CA LYS A 184 6.47 -10.46 17.58
C LYS A 184 6.62 -11.92 17.14
N PRO A 185 7.03 -12.83 18.04
CA PRO A 185 7.28 -14.22 17.66
C PRO A 185 6.01 -14.86 17.08
N ALA A 186 6.16 -15.57 15.97
CA ALA A 186 5.11 -16.33 15.32
C ALA A 186 4.67 -17.48 16.22
N THR A 187 3.51 -17.33 16.87
CA THR A 187 3.00 -18.30 17.85
C THR A 187 1.95 -19.21 17.23
N THR A 188 1.27 -18.75 16.18
CA THR A 188 0.23 -19.51 15.48
C THR A 188 0.72 -20.05 14.14
N THR A 189 0.00 -21.04 13.60
CA THR A 189 0.24 -21.54 12.23
C THR A 189 0.02 -20.46 11.18
N GLU A 190 -0.97 -19.60 11.38
CA GLU A 190 -1.26 -18.44 10.51
C GLU A 190 -0.10 -17.44 10.53
N ASP A 191 0.47 -17.12 11.71
CA ASP A 191 1.63 -16.26 11.81
C ASP A 191 2.83 -16.81 11.02
N ARG A 192 3.09 -18.11 11.13
CA ARG A 192 4.18 -18.77 10.39
C ARG A 192 3.94 -18.78 8.89
N ALA A 193 2.69 -18.95 8.46
CA ALA A 193 2.33 -18.94 7.05
C ALA A 193 2.52 -17.54 6.42
N VAL A 194 2.06 -16.49 7.12
CA VAL A 194 2.28 -15.09 6.71
C VAL A 194 3.77 -14.77 6.70
N ALA A 195 4.50 -15.12 7.77
CA ALA A 195 5.94 -14.92 7.86
C ALA A 195 6.72 -15.65 6.75
N THR A 196 6.30 -16.87 6.39
CA THR A 196 6.86 -17.64 5.28
C THR A 196 6.70 -16.90 3.96
N CYS A 197 5.50 -16.37 3.68
CA CYS A 197 5.27 -15.53 2.50
C CYS A 197 6.17 -14.29 2.52
N MET A 198 6.36 -13.68 3.69
CA MET A 198 7.18 -12.47 3.81
C MET A 198 8.66 -12.72 3.54
N LEU A 199 9.22 -13.77 4.15
CA LEU A 199 10.61 -14.17 3.98
C LEU A 199 10.90 -14.64 2.56
N CYS A 200 9.96 -15.35 1.96
CA CYS A 200 10.02 -15.77 0.57
C CYS A 200 10.05 -14.56 -0.37
N ALA A 201 9.13 -13.61 -0.19
CA ALA A 201 9.03 -12.43 -1.03
C ALA A 201 10.29 -11.55 -1.04
N VAL A 202 10.99 -11.41 0.09
CA VAL A 202 12.20 -10.58 0.21
C VAL A 202 13.50 -11.31 -0.18
N SER A 203 13.44 -12.62 -0.47
CA SER A 203 14.64 -13.39 -0.77
C SER A 203 15.41 -12.85 -1.97
N SER A 204 16.74 -12.82 -1.84
CA SER A 204 17.64 -12.47 -2.95
C SER A 204 17.73 -13.58 -4.01
N TYR A 205 17.35 -14.81 -3.65
CA TYR A 205 17.32 -15.96 -4.56
C TYR A 205 15.98 -16.03 -5.29
N GLU A 206 16.02 -15.87 -6.62
CA GLU A 206 14.83 -15.93 -7.47
C GLU A 206 14.03 -17.23 -7.30
N ASP A 207 14.71 -18.38 -7.24
CA ASP A 207 14.06 -19.69 -7.04
C ASP A 207 13.26 -19.76 -5.72
N ILE A 208 13.73 -19.05 -4.69
CA ILE A 208 13.01 -18.96 -3.41
C ILE A 208 11.86 -17.97 -3.59
N ALA A 209 12.10 -16.79 -4.14
CA ALA A 209 11.09 -15.75 -4.32
C ALA A 209 9.90 -16.22 -5.17
N TYR A 210 10.13 -16.98 -6.25
CA TYR A 210 9.06 -17.49 -7.11
C TYR A 210 8.13 -18.50 -6.42
N ARG A 211 8.56 -19.10 -5.29
CA ARG A 211 7.67 -19.94 -4.47
C ARG A 211 6.64 -19.14 -3.69
N PHE A 212 6.71 -17.80 -3.71
CA PHE A 212 5.76 -16.93 -3.01
C PHE A 212 4.31 -17.26 -3.37
N HIS A 213 4.00 -17.44 -4.65
CA HIS A 213 2.63 -17.73 -5.09
C HIS A 213 2.13 -19.09 -4.59
N VAL A 214 3.04 -20.06 -4.41
CA VAL A 214 2.70 -21.37 -3.84
C VAL A 214 2.31 -21.21 -2.38
N TYR A 215 3.15 -20.53 -1.58
CA TYR A 215 2.85 -20.30 -0.17
C TYR A 215 1.62 -19.42 0.04
N LEU A 216 1.43 -18.41 -0.82
CA LEU A 216 0.26 -17.55 -0.80
C LEU A 216 -1.03 -18.34 -1.06
N ALA A 217 -1.02 -19.26 -2.02
CA ALA A 217 -2.17 -20.13 -2.30
C ALA A 217 -2.46 -21.08 -1.13
N SER A 218 -1.41 -21.58 -0.46
CA SER A 218 -1.54 -22.44 0.71
C SER A 218 -1.97 -21.72 1.99
N LEU A 219 -2.05 -20.37 2.04
CA LEU A 219 -2.52 -19.65 3.24
C LEU A 219 -3.92 -20.07 3.70
N GLN A 220 -4.77 -20.50 2.77
CA GLN A 220 -6.13 -20.95 3.03
C GLN A 220 -6.23 -22.47 3.18
N SER A 221 -5.11 -23.18 3.02
CA SER A 221 -5.03 -24.62 3.16
C SER A 221 -4.68 -25.02 4.61
N SER A 222 -4.89 -26.28 4.95
CA SER A 222 -4.45 -26.86 6.23
C SER A 222 -2.97 -27.26 6.24
N ASP A 223 -2.19 -26.82 5.25
CA ASP A 223 -0.78 -27.20 5.12
C ASP A 223 0.07 -26.65 6.28
N THR A 224 1.06 -27.42 6.70
CA THR A 224 1.99 -27.01 7.76
C THR A 224 3.15 -26.20 7.18
N PHE A 225 3.32 -24.97 7.64
CA PHE A 225 4.40 -24.07 7.19
C PHE A 225 5.69 -24.17 8.02
N GLU A 226 5.74 -25.04 9.04
CA GLU A 226 6.81 -25.06 10.05
C GLU A 226 8.21 -25.23 9.43
N GLU A 227 8.41 -26.28 8.63
CA GLU A 227 9.73 -26.56 8.03
C GLU A 227 10.17 -25.46 7.05
N SER A 228 9.22 -24.93 6.27
CA SER A 228 9.48 -23.84 5.31
C SER A 228 9.84 -22.55 6.05
N TYR A 229 9.12 -22.24 7.12
CA TYR A 229 9.38 -21.08 7.97
C TYR A 229 10.78 -21.16 8.59
N GLU A 230 11.11 -22.28 9.26
CA GLU A 230 12.42 -22.47 9.90
C GLU A 230 13.56 -22.39 8.87
N PHE A 231 13.40 -23.04 7.71
CA PHE A 231 14.37 -22.98 6.62
C PHE A 231 14.60 -21.53 6.15
N LEU A 232 13.52 -20.79 5.88
CA LEU A 232 13.62 -19.42 5.38
C LEU A 232 14.20 -18.46 6.41
N VAL A 233 13.80 -18.57 7.67
CA VAL A 233 14.38 -17.76 8.76
C VAL A 233 15.88 -17.99 8.84
N ARG A 234 16.32 -19.27 8.81
CA ARG A 234 17.75 -19.60 8.84
C ARG A 234 18.46 -19.03 7.62
N LYS A 235 17.89 -19.22 6.43
CA LYS A 235 18.49 -18.78 5.17
C LYS A 235 18.68 -17.26 5.10
N VAL A 236 17.66 -16.49 5.46
CA VAL A 236 17.76 -15.03 5.49
C VAL A 236 18.74 -14.56 6.57
N SER A 237 18.78 -15.25 7.72
CA SER A 237 19.76 -14.93 8.79
C SER A 237 21.21 -15.19 8.35
N GLU A 238 21.46 -16.28 7.63
CA GLU A 238 22.75 -16.59 7.01
C GLU A 238 23.16 -15.48 6.02
N GLU A 239 22.27 -15.08 5.11
CA GLU A 239 22.52 -14.01 4.13
C GLU A 239 22.86 -12.65 4.79
N CYS A 240 22.14 -12.29 5.84
CA CYS A 240 22.35 -11.04 6.57
C CYS A 240 23.64 -11.04 7.41
N SER A 241 24.14 -12.22 7.81
CA SER A 241 25.36 -12.35 8.62
C SER A 241 26.65 -12.39 7.79
N GLN A 242 26.61 -12.93 6.57
CA GLN A 242 27.76 -13.01 5.67
C GLN A 242 28.20 -11.67 5.09
N ASN A 243 27.37 -10.63 5.19
CA ASN A 243 27.61 -9.30 4.62
C ASN A 243 27.90 -8.21 5.67
N ARG A 244 28.25 -8.59 6.91
CA ARG A 244 28.78 -7.70 7.96
C ARG A 244 30.29 -7.80 8.01
#